data_AF-A0A2D9J014-F1
#
_entry.id   AF-A0A2D9J014-F1
#
_cell.length_a   1.000
_cell.length_b   1.000
_cell.length_c   1.000
_cell.angle_alpha   90.00
_cell.angle_beta   90.00
_cell.angle_gamma   90.00
#
_symmetry.space_group_name_H-M   'P 1'
#
loop_
_entity.id
_entity.type
_entity.pdbx_description
1 polymer ?
#
loop_
_entity_poly.entity_id
_entity_poly.type
_entity_poly.pdbx_seq_one_letter_code
_entity_poly.pdbx_strand_id
1 'polypeptide(L)'
;MSSISKVAFIGLGAMGYPMAGHLKRSGLDVCVYNRTETTAFAWADEYDGLSAPTPAEAAVDAQIVFLCVGNDNDVRSVTVEAEGVLSTMTAGTLLVDHTTTSKALAEELHAACDELGIAFIDAPVSGGQAGAENGVLTVMAGGEASAFEIMEPVLAAYAKHTQRMGDVGSGQVTKMVNQLCIAGILGGLSEAFHFAECAGLNIDEVTRAIQGGAAQSWQMNNRSETIAQRKYDFGFAIDWMRKDLGFALDVAQQLGLHLPIATMVDDHYANVQTNGGGRWDTSGLIEQIRMRTEKTQAAKTAERVTHSGGCHCGSVQWTVEAPKILDTHTCNCSICYINHYQHLLVPESRFNLTKGEESLSLYTFGSHQAKHYFCKHCGVKSFYVPRSNPDGVSVNARCLNLDTVEVIYDKPFDGRNWEKNAGSLAHLSKES
;
A
#
# COMPACT_ATOMS: atom_id res chain seq x y z
N MET A 1 1.32 8.84 44.45
CA MET A 1 1.89 7.85 43.52
C MET A 1 3.40 8.01 43.60
N SER A 2 4.18 6.93 43.69
CA SER A 2 5.64 7.07 43.64
C SER A 2 6.00 7.69 42.29
N SER A 3 6.96 8.62 42.27
CA SER A 3 7.48 9.14 41.01
C SER A 3 8.05 7.97 40.21
N ILE A 4 7.64 7.83 38.94
CA ILE A 4 8.29 6.89 38.02
C ILE A 4 9.75 7.33 37.90
N SER A 5 10.68 6.45 38.23
CA SER A 5 12.12 6.70 38.14
C SER A 5 12.87 5.63 37.35
N LYS A 6 12.36 4.39 37.31
CA LYS A 6 12.96 3.27 36.57
C LYS A 6 12.05 2.78 35.46
N VAL A 7 12.58 2.69 34.25
CA VAL A 7 11.86 2.18 33.08
C VAL A 7 12.74 1.26 32.24
N ALA A 8 12.11 0.37 31.48
CA ALA A 8 12.77 -0.44 30.48
C ALA A 8 12.27 -0.09 29.06
N PHE A 9 13.14 -0.22 28.06
CA PHE A 9 12.75 -0.01 26.66
C PHE A 9 13.26 -1.16 25.77
N ILE A 10 12.32 -1.84 25.11
CA ILE A 10 12.56 -3.07 24.35
C ILE A 10 12.34 -2.81 22.86
N GLY A 11 13.41 -2.92 22.08
CA GLY A 11 13.43 -2.64 20.65
C GLY A 11 13.99 -1.26 20.34
N LEU A 12 15.18 -1.21 19.76
CA LEU A 12 15.93 0.02 19.48
C LEU A 12 16.08 0.24 17.96
N GLY A 13 14.97 0.06 17.22
CA GLY A 13 14.90 0.42 15.81
C GLY A 13 14.88 1.95 15.59
N ALA A 14 14.58 2.36 14.36
CA ALA A 14 14.53 3.78 13.96
C ALA A 14 13.58 4.65 14.82
N MET A 15 12.56 4.04 15.43
CA MET A 15 11.65 4.71 16.36
C MET A 15 12.12 4.57 17.82
N GLY A 16 12.39 3.34 18.27
CA GLY A 16 12.67 3.06 19.68
C GLY A 16 13.97 3.64 20.22
N TYR A 17 15.04 3.69 19.40
CA TYR A 17 16.34 4.22 19.80
C TYR A 17 16.26 5.68 20.30
N PRO A 18 15.72 6.65 19.53
CA PRO A 18 15.57 8.02 20.01
C PRO A 18 14.51 8.15 21.12
N MET A 19 13.43 7.35 21.11
CA MET A 19 12.41 7.37 22.17
C MET A 19 13.01 7.02 23.55
N ALA A 20 13.80 5.95 23.62
CA ALA A 20 14.52 5.58 24.83
C ALA A 20 15.50 6.69 25.26
N GLY A 21 16.22 7.30 24.31
CA GLY A 21 17.14 8.40 24.57
C GLY A 21 16.46 9.62 25.20
N HIS A 22 15.25 9.96 24.76
CA HIS A 22 14.44 11.02 25.36
C HIS A 22 14.04 10.70 26.81
N LEU A 23 13.64 9.46 27.10
CA LEU A 23 13.35 9.03 28.47
C LEU A 23 14.58 9.22 29.37
N LYS A 24 15.76 8.81 28.90
CA LYS A 24 17.00 8.96 29.67
C LYS A 24 17.37 10.42 29.89
N ARG A 25 17.27 11.27 28.86
CA ARG A 25 17.49 12.72 28.98
C ARG A 25 16.49 13.41 29.92
N SER A 26 15.30 12.85 30.11
CA SER A 26 14.33 13.36 31.08
C SER A 26 14.69 13.07 32.55
N GLY A 27 15.78 12.32 32.80
CA GLY A 27 16.28 12.00 34.14
C GLY A 27 15.81 10.65 34.68
N LEU A 28 15.21 9.80 33.85
CA LEU A 28 14.83 8.44 34.22
C LEU A 28 16.02 7.47 34.13
N ASP A 29 16.03 6.48 35.02
CA ASP A 29 16.90 5.31 34.91
C ASP A 29 16.31 4.37 33.86
N VAL A 30 16.98 4.26 32.72
CA VAL A 30 16.53 3.47 31.57
C VAL A 30 17.43 2.26 31.38
N CYS A 31 16.82 1.07 31.34
CA CYS A 31 17.47 -0.16 30.87
C CYS A 31 16.92 -0.56 29.51
N VAL A 32 17.78 -0.86 28.54
CA VAL A 32 17.36 -1.20 27.17
C VAL A 32 17.68 -2.63 26.79
N TYR A 33 16.87 -3.16 25.88
CA TYR A 33 17.17 -4.39 25.15
C TYR A 33 16.95 -4.19 23.66
N ASN A 34 17.81 -4.81 22.86
CA ASN A 34 17.58 -4.99 21.44
C ASN A 34 18.15 -6.32 20.98
N ARG A 35 17.45 -7.01 20.06
CA ARG A 35 17.89 -8.30 19.49
C ARG A 35 19.32 -8.24 18.92
N THR A 36 19.69 -7.10 18.34
CA THR A 36 21.07 -6.83 17.95
C THR A 36 21.77 -6.12 19.09
N GLU A 37 22.59 -6.86 19.85
CA GLU A 37 23.25 -6.39 21.09
C GLU A 37 24.10 -5.13 20.87
N THR A 38 24.81 -5.03 19.74
CA THR A 38 25.65 -3.87 19.43
C THR A 38 24.84 -2.57 19.36
N THR A 39 23.55 -2.62 19.01
CA THR A 39 22.65 -1.46 19.07
C THR A 39 22.36 -1.04 20.50
N ALA A 40 22.15 -2.00 21.41
CA ALA A 40 21.92 -1.72 22.83
C ALA A 40 23.18 -1.15 23.51
N PHE A 41 24.35 -1.69 23.19
CA PHE A 41 25.63 -1.17 23.70
C PHE A 41 25.91 0.25 23.20
N ALA A 42 25.66 0.52 21.92
CA ALA A 42 25.81 1.88 21.37
C ALA A 42 24.86 2.86 22.05
N TRP A 43 23.61 2.46 22.29
CA TRP A 43 22.64 3.28 23.00
C TRP A 43 23.07 3.59 24.44
N ALA A 44 23.57 2.59 25.16
CA ALA A 44 24.04 2.73 26.54
C ALA A 44 25.25 3.68 26.65
N ASP A 45 26.20 3.59 25.71
CA ASP A 45 27.36 4.49 25.62
C ASP A 45 26.93 5.93 25.31
N GLU A 46 25.99 6.12 24.38
CA GLU A 46 25.53 7.46 23.96
C GLU A 46 24.74 8.20 25.06
N TYR A 47 23.91 7.47 25.82
CA TYR A 47 22.96 8.08 26.77
C TYR A 47 23.28 7.84 28.25
N ASP A 48 24.39 7.16 28.56
CA ASP A 48 24.77 6.79 29.94
C ASP A 48 23.67 5.97 30.64
N GLY A 49 23.05 5.05 29.89
CA GLY A 49 21.99 4.16 30.36
C GLY A 49 22.47 2.73 30.56
N LEU A 50 21.55 1.83 30.94
CA LEU A 50 21.84 0.42 31.12
C LEU A 50 21.36 -0.38 29.91
N SER A 51 22.01 -1.51 29.63
CA SER A 51 21.53 -2.50 28.66
C SER A 51 21.56 -3.90 29.28
N ALA A 52 20.62 -4.76 28.92
CA ALA A 52 20.55 -6.13 29.38
C ALA A 52 20.56 -7.14 28.20
N PRO A 53 20.99 -8.39 28.41
CA PRO A 53 21.09 -9.40 27.35
C PRO A 53 19.75 -10.03 26.96
N THR A 54 18.70 -9.87 27.77
CA THR A 54 17.35 -10.39 27.48
C THR A 54 16.27 -9.35 27.82
N PRO A 55 15.08 -9.43 27.21
CA PRO A 55 13.95 -8.57 27.59
C PRO A 55 13.59 -8.72 29.07
N ALA A 56 13.56 -9.95 29.59
CA ALA A 56 13.34 -10.27 31.00
C ALA A 56 14.32 -9.52 31.92
N GLU A 57 15.62 -9.57 31.63
CA GLU A 57 16.63 -8.90 32.44
C GLU A 57 16.53 -7.37 32.35
N ALA A 58 16.15 -6.82 31.19
CA ALA A 58 15.91 -5.39 31.05
C ALA A 58 14.74 -4.89 31.91
N ALA A 59 13.72 -5.73 32.11
CA ALA A 59 12.50 -5.39 32.83
C ALA A 59 12.61 -5.52 34.37
N VAL A 60 13.72 -6.02 34.90
CA VAL A 60 13.92 -6.16 36.36
C VAL A 60 13.80 -4.79 37.05
N ASP A 61 12.95 -4.72 38.08
CA ASP A 61 12.63 -3.52 38.87
C ASP A 61 12.07 -2.33 38.07
N ALA A 62 11.74 -2.51 36.78
CA ALA A 62 11.15 -1.46 35.96
C ALA A 62 9.70 -1.19 36.40
N GLN A 63 9.34 0.08 36.58
CA GLN A 63 7.97 0.48 36.91
C GLN A 63 7.10 0.55 35.65
N ILE A 64 7.72 0.92 34.52
CA ILE A 64 7.11 0.90 33.19
C ILE A 64 8.06 0.22 32.22
N VAL A 65 7.53 -0.68 31.41
CA VAL A 65 8.26 -1.33 30.30
C VAL A 65 7.63 -0.88 28.99
N PHE A 66 8.44 -0.31 28.09
CA PHE A 66 8.01 0.13 26.77
C PHE A 66 8.48 -0.86 25.70
N LEU A 67 7.62 -1.15 24.72
CA LEU A 67 7.94 -1.96 23.55
C LEU A 67 7.85 -1.13 22.27
N CYS A 68 8.79 -1.32 21.35
CA CYS A 68 8.71 -0.79 19.99
C CYS A 68 9.45 -1.71 19.02
N VAL A 69 8.80 -2.79 18.60
CA VAL A 69 9.38 -3.84 17.74
C VAL A 69 8.70 -3.91 16.37
N GLY A 70 8.85 -5.02 15.63
CA GLY A 70 8.47 -5.09 14.21
C GLY A 70 7.03 -5.51 13.93
N ASN A 71 6.55 -6.59 14.55
CA ASN A 71 5.24 -7.18 14.30
C ASN A 71 4.74 -8.01 15.50
N ASP A 72 3.56 -8.61 15.35
CA ASP A 72 2.92 -9.41 16.38
C ASP A 72 3.77 -10.55 16.95
N ASN A 73 4.55 -11.25 16.11
CA ASN A 73 5.42 -12.34 16.57
C ASN A 73 6.64 -11.79 17.32
N ASP A 74 7.21 -10.67 16.85
CA ASP A 74 8.30 -10.00 17.58
C ASP A 74 7.81 -9.55 18.96
N VAL A 75 6.60 -9.00 19.06
CA VAL A 75 6.00 -8.61 20.35
C VAL A 75 5.84 -9.82 21.27
N ARG A 76 5.26 -10.94 20.80
CA ARG A 76 5.14 -12.17 21.61
C ARG A 76 6.49 -12.65 22.11
N SER A 77 7.51 -12.66 21.24
CA SER A 77 8.86 -13.12 21.59
C SER A 77 9.51 -12.32 22.72
N VAL A 78 9.22 -11.02 22.82
CA VAL A 78 9.79 -10.17 23.87
C VAL A 78 8.88 -9.99 25.08
N THR A 79 7.68 -10.58 25.09
CA THR A 79 6.69 -10.42 26.17
C THR A 79 6.37 -11.72 26.88
N VAL A 80 5.72 -12.66 26.20
CA VAL A 80 5.09 -13.85 26.79
C VAL A 80 5.97 -15.10 26.72
N GLU A 81 7.01 -15.09 25.87
CA GLU A 81 7.97 -16.20 25.81
C GLU A 81 8.89 -16.25 27.05
N ALA A 82 9.67 -17.33 27.18
CA ALA A 82 10.41 -17.66 28.42
C ALA A 82 11.37 -16.56 28.91
N GLU A 83 11.98 -15.80 28.00
CA GLU A 83 12.86 -14.66 28.32
C GLU A 83 12.19 -13.30 28.02
N GLY A 84 10.87 -13.30 27.87
CA GLY A 84 10.06 -12.09 27.67
C GLY A 84 9.88 -11.29 28.96
N VAL A 85 9.51 -10.01 28.81
CA VAL A 85 9.40 -9.06 29.93
C VAL A 85 8.43 -9.50 31.03
N LEU A 86 7.38 -10.25 30.68
CA LEU A 86 6.36 -10.67 31.66
C LEU A 86 6.90 -11.72 32.66
N SER A 87 8.05 -12.35 32.37
CA SER A 87 8.68 -13.30 33.29
C SER A 87 9.30 -12.66 34.54
N THR A 88 9.55 -11.34 34.52
CA THR A 88 10.23 -10.61 35.60
C THR A 88 9.47 -9.38 36.09
N MET A 89 8.54 -8.85 35.29
CA MET A 89 7.65 -7.78 35.73
C MET A 89 6.81 -8.24 36.93
N THR A 90 6.45 -7.28 37.80
CA THR A 90 5.73 -7.56 39.05
C THR A 90 4.39 -6.83 39.10
N ALA A 91 3.48 -7.31 39.95
CA ALA A 91 2.16 -6.71 40.11
C ALA A 91 2.26 -5.21 40.46
N GLY A 92 1.40 -4.40 39.84
CA GLY A 92 1.39 -2.95 39.97
C GLY A 92 2.34 -2.19 39.04
N THR A 93 3.10 -2.88 38.17
CA THR A 93 3.86 -2.28 37.08
C THR A 93 3.00 -2.11 35.82
N LEU A 94 3.55 -1.46 34.78
CA LEU A 94 2.84 -1.15 33.54
C LEU A 94 3.65 -1.59 32.31
N LEU A 95 3.00 -2.30 31.38
CA LEU A 95 3.50 -2.59 30.04
C LEU A 95 2.84 -1.66 29.02
N VAL A 96 3.65 -1.00 28.19
CA VAL A 96 3.21 -0.09 27.12
C VAL A 96 3.75 -0.56 25.78
N ASP A 97 2.87 -0.95 24.86
CA ASP A 97 3.26 -1.38 23.53
C ASP A 97 3.06 -0.27 22.48
N HIS A 98 4.15 0.32 21.97
CA HIS A 98 4.10 1.28 20.86
C HIS A 98 4.13 0.61 19.48
N THR A 99 4.28 -0.71 19.43
CA THR A 99 4.32 -1.46 18.18
C THR A 99 2.98 -1.36 17.48
N THR A 100 2.98 -1.19 16.15
CA THR A 100 1.73 -1.30 15.39
C THR A 100 1.45 -2.77 15.11
N THR A 101 0.41 -3.30 15.74
CA THR A 101 0.06 -4.73 15.78
C THR A 101 -1.43 -4.96 15.55
N SER A 102 -1.87 -6.22 15.49
CA SER A 102 -3.28 -6.54 15.44
C SER A 102 -4.02 -6.17 16.75
N LYS A 103 -5.32 -5.88 16.64
CA LYS A 103 -6.19 -5.70 17.82
C LYS A 103 -6.22 -6.95 18.71
N ALA A 104 -6.23 -8.13 18.09
CA ALA A 104 -6.26 -9.41 18.78
C ALA A 104 -5.04 -9.62 19.67
N LEU A 105 -3.84 -9.20 19.23
CA LEU A 105 -2.65 -9.27 20.06
C LEU A 105 -2.74 -8.34 21.28
N ALA A 106 -3.26 -7.12 21.12
CA ALA A 106 -3.44 -6.22 22.25
C ALA A 106 -4.36 -6.83 23.32
N GLU A 107 -5.43 -7.50 22.90
CA GLU A 107 -6.35 -8.23 23.79
C GLU A 107 -5.65 -9.44 24.46
N GLU A 108 -4.84 -10.18 23.72
CA GLU A 108 -4.02 -11.29 24.25
C GLU A 108 -3.02 -10.82 25.32
N LEU A 109 -2.26 -9.75 25.05
CA LEU A 109 -1.30 -9.20 26.01
C LEU A 109 -1.98 -8.66 27.25
N HIS A 110 -3.13 -8.01 27.09
CA HIS A 110 -3.89 -7.54 28.24
C HIS A 110 -4.30 -8.69 29.16
N ALA A 111 -4.81 -9.79 28.62
CA ALA A 111 -5.14 -10.97 29.40
C ALA A 111 -3.92 -11.54 30.14
N ALA A 112 -2.78 -11.66 29.46
CA ALA A 112 -1.54 -12.14 30.07
C ALA A 112 -1.01 -11.20 31.17
N CYS A 113 -1.16 -9.88 31.01
CA CYS A 113 -0.77 -8.90 32.02
C CYS A 113 -1.72 -8.94 33.24
N ASP A 114 -3.03 -9.09 33.01
CA ASP A 114 -4.04 -9.11 34.07
C ASP A 114 -3.86 -10.29 35.03
N GLU A 115 -3.49 -11.48 34.50
CA GLU A 115 -3.15 -12.66 35.31
C GLU A 115 -2.00 -12.42 36.29
N LEU A 116 -1.11 -11.47 35.97
CA LEU A 116 0.06 -11.09 36.77
C LEU A 116 -0.15 -9.81 37.59
N GLY A 117 -1.33 -9.18 37.49
CA GLY A 117 -1.62 -7.89 38.11
C GLY A 117 -0.80 -6.73 37.51
N ILE A 118 -0.39 -6.86 36.25
CA ILE A 118 0.34 -5.85 35.48
C ILE A 118 -0.66 -5.04 34.65
N ALA A 119 -0.56 -3.72 34.66
CA ALA A 119 -1.38 -2.89 33.78
C ALA A 119 -0.85 -2.95 32.34
N PHE A 120 -1.73 -2.82 31.35
CA PHE A 120 -1.36 -2.84 29.93
C PHE A 120 -2.00 -1.67 29.17
N ILE A 121 -1.23 -1.06 28.28
CA ILE A 121 -1.69 -0.06 27.31
C ILE A 121 -1.13 -0.39 25.93
N ASP A 122 -1.99 -0.53 24.92
CA ASP A 122 -1.59 -0.46 23.51
C ASP A 122 -1.52 1.02 23.08
N ALA A 123 -0.32 1.52 22.80
CA ALA A 123 -0.02 2.93 22.57
C ALA A 123 0.70 3.20 21.24
N PRO A 124 0.24 2.71 20.07
CA PRO A 124 0.93 2.97 18.81
C PRO A 124 1.12 4.46 18.53
N VAL A 125 2.16 4.78 17.77
CA VAL A 125 2.62 6.16 17.54
C VAL A 125 2.47 6.63 16.08
N SER A 126 2.39 7.94 15.87
CA SER A 126 2.43 8.60 14.56
C SER A 126 3.39 9.79 14.58
N GLY A 127 3.98 10.13 13.43
CA GLY A 127 5.00 11.17 13.27
C GLY A 127 6.28 10.72 12.55
N GLY A 128 6.45 9.41 12.37
CA GLY A 128 7.61 8.81 11.69
C GLY A 128 8.92 9.00 12.46
N GLN A 129 10.03 8.58 11.85
CA GLN A 129 11.37 8.66 12.44
C GLN A 129 11.73 10.09 12.88
N ALA A 130 11.46 11.08 12.02
CA ALA A 130 11.70 12.48 12.36
C ALA A 130 10.91 12.93 13.60
N GLY A 131 9.68 12.44 13.80
CA GLY A 131 8.91 12.72 15.01
C GLY A 131 9.53 12.10 16.26
N ALA A 132 10.10 10.90 16.15
CA ALA A 132 10.76 10.21 17.26
C ALA A 132 12.08 10.90 17.66
N GLU A 133 12.91 11.24 16.68
CA GLU A 133 14.16 11.98 16.88
C GLU A 133 13.92 13.33 17.57
N ASN A 134 12.91 14.07 17.11
CA ASN A 134 12.58 15.39 17.63
C ASN A 134 11.71 15.39 18.90
N GLY A 135 11.25 14.22 19.37
CA GLY A 135 10.42 14.12 20.57
C GLY A 135 9.03 14.76 20.40
N VAL A 136 8.45 14.66 19.22
CA VAL A 136 7.16 15.29 18.87
C VAL A 136 6.13 14.30 18.33
N LEU A 137 6.23 13.04 18.76
CA LEU A 137 5.29 11.99 18.36
C LEU A 137 3.86 12.28 18.83
N THR A 138 2.90 11.67 18.15
CA THR A 138 1.53 11.53 18.62
C THR A 138 1.30 10.10 19.06
N VAL A 139 0.78 9.90 20.27
CA VAL A 139 0.48 8.58 20.86
C VAL A 139 -1.04 8.37 20.93
N MET A 140 -1.49 7.22 20.44
CA MET A 140 -2.90 6.80 20.46
C MET A 140 -3.04 5.62 21.43
N ALA A 141 -3.61 5.84 22.62
CA ALA A 141 -3.58 4.87 23.70
C ALA A 141 -4.92 4.16 23.92
N GLY A 142 -4.93 2.83 23.94
CA GLY A 142 -6.03 1.98 24.40
C GLY A 142 -5.71 1.32 25.74
N GLY A 143 -6.69 1.31 26.66
CA GLY A 143 -6.59 0.64 27.96
C GLY A 143 -7.15 1.46 29.11
N GLU A 144 -6.88 1.04 30.35
CA GLU A 144 -7.47 1.63 31.56
C GLU A 144 -7.07 3.09 31.77
N ALA A 145 -8.01 3.91 32.24
CA ALA A 145 -7.76 5.35 32.46
C ALA A 145 -6.68 5.59 33.52
N SER A 146 -6.65 4.79 34.59
CA SER A 146 -5.65 4.89 35.65
C SER A 146 -4.24 4.57 35.16
N ALA A 147 -4.09 3.57 34.28
CA ALA A 147 -2.81 3.23 33.65
C ALA A 147 -2.35 4.34 32.69
N PHE A 148 -3.28 4.92 31.94
CA PHE A 148 -3.01 6.07 31.08
C PHE A 148 -2.50 7.29 31.86
N GLU A 149 -3.13 7.63 32.99
CA GLU A 149 -2.74 8.75 33.86
C GLU A 149 -1.31 8.59 34.44
N ILE A 150 -0.86 7.36 34.68
CA ILE A 150 0.51 7.05 35.12
C ILE A 150 1.50 7.24 33.97
N MET A 151 1.13 6.79 32.78
CA MET A 151 2.00 6.75 31.60
C MET A 151 2.19 8.12 30.95
N GLU A 152 1.12 8.90 30.82
CA GLU A 152 1.08 10.12 30.01
C GLU A 152 2.20 11.13 30.35
N PRO A 153 2.49 11.45 31.63
CA PRO A 153 3.58 12.36 31.97
C PRO A 153 4.97 11.84 31.57
N VAL A 154 5.15 10.51 31.50
CA VAL A 154 6.41 9.88 31.07
C VAL A 154 6.57 9.96 29.55
N LEU A 155 5.48 9.78 28.79
CA LEU A 155 5.52 9.91 27.33
C LEU A 155 5.84 11.33 26.86
N ALA A 156 5.57 12.35 27.67
CA ALA A 156 5.88 13.74 27.36
C ALA A 156 7.38 13.99 27.06
N ALA A 157 8.26 13.05 27.42
CA ALA A 157 9.67 13.08 27.03
C ALA A 157 9.87 13.00 25.50
N TYR A 158 9.00 12.29 24.77
CA TYR A 158 9.14 12.08 23.31
C TYR A 158 7.84 12.28 22.50
N ALA A 159 6.72 12.56 23.17
CA ALA A 159 5.44 12.80 22.54
C ALA A 159 4.97 14.24 22.78
N LYS A 160 4.53 14.89 21.70
CA LYS A 160 3.90 16.22 21.77
C LYS A 160 2.41 16.11 22.10
N HIS A 161 1.78 14.99 21.76
CA HIS A 161 0.37 14.76 22.03
C HIS A 161 0.14 13.28 22.35
N THR A 162 -0.62 13.04 23.41
CA THR A 162 -1.01 11.70 23.85
C THR A 162 -2.51 11.73 24.07
N GLN A 163 -3.24 10.75 23.55
CA GLN A 163 -4.70 10.70 23.66
C GLN A 163 -5.16 9.29 24.00
N ARG A 164 -5.97 9.16 25.05
CA ARG A 164 -6.70 7.92 25.34
C ARG A 164 -7.90 7.80 24.40
N MET A 165 -7.98 6.67 23.72
CA MET A 165 -8.97 6.38 22.67
C MET A 165 -10.10 5.45 23.15
N GLY A 166 -9.91 4.78 24.27
CA GLY A 166 -10.88 3.85 24.84
C GLY A 166 -10.17 2.74 25.59
N ASP A 167 -10.83 1.58 25.65
CA ASP A 167 -10.30 0.38 26.30
C ASP A 167 -9.24 -0.30 25.41
N VAL A 168 -8.68 -1.41 25.87
CA VAL A 168 -7.62 -2.14 25.18
C VAL A 168 -7.99 -2.44 23.72
N GLY A 169 -7.02 -2.28 22.82
CA GLY A 169 -7.14 -2.42 21.38
C GLY A 169 -7.64 -1.16 20.67
N SER A 170 -8.17 -0.17 21.40
CA SER A 170 -8.62 1.10 20.81
C SER A 170 -7.45 1.93 20.28
N GLY A 171 -6.25 1.78 20.85
CA GLY A 171 -5.02 2.41 20.33
C GLY A 171 -4.68 1.85 18.96
N GLN A 172 -4.64 0.52 18.82
CA GLN A 172 -4.39 -0.16 17.53
C GLN A 172 -5.46 0.17 16.48
N VAL A 173 -6.75 0.16 16.84
CA VAL A 173 -7.82 0.54 15.91
C VAL A 173 -7.69 2.01 15.47
N THR A 174 -7.33 2.90 16.38
CA THR A 174 -7.07 4.31 16.04
C THR A 174 -5.87 4.45 15.11
N LYS A 175 -4.81 3.66 15.33
CA LYS A 175 -3.66 3.61 14.43
C LYS A 175 -4.07 3.12 13.05
N MET A 176 -4.94 2.11 12.92
CA MET A 176 -5.47 1.67 11.63
C MET A 176 -6.17 2.82 10.89
N VAL A 177 -6.99 3.61 11.59
CA VAL A 177 -7.62 4.83 11.00
C VAL A 177 -6.55 5.78 10.47
N ASN A 178 -5.50 6.05 11.25
CA ASN A 178 -4.39 6.90 10.82
C ASN A 178 -3.69 6.35 9.54
N GLN A 179 -3.44 5.04 9.48
CA GLN A 179 -2.79 4.42 8.32
C GLN A 179 -3.71 4.46 7.07
N LEU A 180 -5.02 4.27 7.23
CA LEU A 180 -5.99 4.46 6.13
C LEU A 180 -5.97 5.89 5.58
N CYS A 181 -5.91 6.90 6.45
CA CYS A 181 -5.76 8.30 6.02
C CYS A 181 -4.44 8.54 5.27
N ILE A 182 -3.32 8.01 5.78
CA ILE A 182 -2.01 8.12 5.11
C ILE A 182 -2.04 7.48 3.73
N ALA A 183 -2.63 6.29 3.59
CA ALA A 183 -2.77 5.60 2.31
C ALA A 183 -3.55 6.45 1.29
N GLY A 184 -4.71 6.99 1.68
CA GLY A 184 -5.51 7.84 0.80
C GLY A 184 -4.78 9.12 0.38
N ILE A 185 -4.09 9.78 1.32
CA ILE A 185 -3.31 10.99 1.03
C ILE A 185 -2.17 10.68 0.06
N LEU A 186 -1.37 9.64 0.31
CA LEU A 186 -0.25 9.28 -0.56
C LEU A 186 -0.71 8.80 -1.93
N GLY A 187 -1.83 8.08 -2.02
CA GLY A 187 -2.46 7.73 -3.30
C GLY A 187 -2.81 8.98 -4.11
N GLY A 188 -3.51 9.93 -3.49
CA GLY A 188 -3.89 11.19 -4.14
C GLY A 188 -2.68 12.06 -4.53
N LEU A 189 -1.68 12.17 -3.64
CA LEU A 189 -0.44 12.91 -3.96
C LEU A 189 0.35 12.27 -5.09
N SER A 190 0.42 10.93 -5.12
CA SER A 190 1.11 10.19 -6.19
C SER A 190 0.48 10.48 -7.55
N GLU A 191 -0.85 10.43 -7.64
CA GLU A 191 -1.56 10.78 -8.88
C GLU A 191 -1.38 12.25 -9.26
N ALA A 192 -1.56 13.16 -8.32
CA ALA A 192 -1.49 14.60 -8.58
C ALA A 192 -0.08 15.05 -9.00
N PHE A 193 0.96 14.54 -8.35
CA PHE A 193 2.34 14.88 -8.69
C PHE A 193 2.76 14.24 -10.01
N HIS A 194 2.39 13.00 -10.29
CA HIS A 194 2.67 12.41 -11.60
C HIS A 194 1.91 13.12 -12.73
N PHE A 195 0.65 13.54 -12.47
CA PHE A 195 -0.10 14.38 -13.40
C PHE A 195 0.62 15.70 -13.67
N ALA A 196 1.14 16.37 -12.63
CA ALA A 196 1.91 17.59 -12.77
C ALA A 196 3.16 17.38 -13.65
N GLU A 197 3.90 16.29 -13.45
CA GLU A 197 5.05 15.92 -14.30
C GLU A 197 4.64 15.76 -15.77
N CYS A 198 3.57 15.00 -16.04
CA CYS A 198 3.05 14.80 -17.39
C CYS A 198 2.53 16.09 -18.02
N ALA A 199 2.04 17.03 -17.22
CA ALA A 199 1.61 18.36 -17.65
C ALA A 199 2.80 19.34 -17.84
N GLY A 200 4.04 18.91 -17.58
CA GLY A 200 5.24 19.74 -17.71
C GLY A 200 5.47 20.71 -16.53
N LEU A 201 4.83 20.47 -15.39
CA LEU A 201 5.01 21.26 -14.17
C LEU A 201 6.06 20.63 -13.25
N ASN A 202 6.77 21.48 -12.52
CA ASN A 202 7.72 21.06 -11.50
C ASN A 202 7.01 20.76 -10.16
N ILE A 203 7.30 19.60 -9.54
CA ILE A 203 6.65 19.17 -8.29
C ILE A 203 6.91 20.15 -7.13
N ASP A 204 8.10 20.72 -7.02
CA ASP A 204 8.42 21.66 -5.94
C ASP A 204 7.65 22.97 -6.09
N GLU A 205 7.50 23.48 -7.31
CA GLU A 205 6.69 24.66 -7.60
C GLU A 205 5.21 24.42 -7.33
N VAL A 206 4.67 23.28 -7.77
CA VAL A 206 3.28 22.88 -7.49
C VAL A 206 3.06 22.77 -5.99
N THR A 207 3.97 22.12 -5.27
CA THR A 207 3.90 21.98 -3.81
C THR A 207 3.89 23.36 -3.15
N ARG A 208 4.80 24.27 -3.53
CA ARG A 208 4.83 25.63 -2.98
C ARG A 208 3.52 26.38 -3.19
N ALA A 209 2.88 26.19 -4.33
CA ALA A 209 1.62 26.85 -4.65
C ALA A 209 0.44 26.34 -3.81
N ILE A 210 0.42 25.05 -3.45
CA ILE A 210 -0.76 24.42 -2.83
C ILE A 210 -0.59 24.05 -1.34
N GLN A 211 0.64 24.02 -0.82
CA GLN A 211 0.93 23.62 0.57
C GLN A 211 0.35 24.55 1.65
N GLY A 212 -0.15 25.74 1.28
CA GLY A 212 -0.88 26.64 2.18
C GLY A 212 -2.41 26.52 2.09
N GLY A 213 -2.92 25.72 1.16
CA GLY A 213 -4.35 25.59 0.88
C GLY A 213 -4.98 24.33 1.46
N ALA A 214 -6.25 24.08 1.10
CA ALA A 214 -7.03 22.94 1.60
C ALA A 214 -6.48 21.56 1.20
N ALA A 215 -5.59 21.50 0.19
CA ALA A 215 -4.92 20.27 -0.22
C ALA A 215 -3.71 19.90 0.66
N GLN A 216 -3.32 20.79 1.60
CA GLN A 216 -2.17 20.57 2.46
C GLN A 216 -2.31 19.29 3.28
N SER A 217 -1.20 18.57 3.43
CA SER A 217 -1.07 17.47 4.37
C SER A 217 0.35 17.38 4.89
N TRP A 218 0.54 16.68 6.03
CA TRP A 218 1.88 16.40 6.52
C TRP A 218 2.71 15.64 5.48
N GLN A 219 2.11 14.67 4.77
CA GLN A 219 2.79 13.91 3.72
C GLN A 219 3.26 14.81 2.58
N MET A 220 2.44 15.76 2.12
CA MET A 220 2.85 16.73 1.09
C MET A 220 4.08 17.52 1.52
N ASN A 221 4.03 18.11 2.73
CA ASN A 221 5.10 18.98 3.21
C ASN A 221 6.41 18.22 3.47
N ASN A 222 6.34 16.93 3.78
CA ASN A 222 7.51 16.14 4.20
C ASN A 222 7.98 15.12 3.15
N ARG A 223 7.27 14.96 2.02
CA ARG A 223 7.60 13.95 0.99
C ARG A 223 7.67 14.50 -0.43
N SER A 224 7.14 15.67 -0.71
CA SER A 224 7.16 16.29 -2.05
C SER A 224 8.58 16.37 -2.64
N GLU A 225 9.54 16.89 -1.88
CA GLU A 225 10.94 17.02 -2.32
C GLU A 225 11.56 15.65 -2.65
N THR A 226 11.37 14.66 -1.78
CA THR A 226 11.93 13.33 -1.98
C THR A 226 11.27 12.59 -3.14
N ILE A 227 9.96 12.79 -3.36
CA ILE A 227 9.23 12.30 -4.53
C ILE A 227 9.77 12.94 -5.82
N ALA A 228 10.03 14.25 -5.81
CA ALA A 228 10.59 14.97 -6.95
C ALA A 228 12.00 14.48 -7.29
N GLN A 229 12.81 14.17 -6.27
CA GLN A 229 14.17 13.65 -6.40
C GLN A 229 14.25 12.13 -6.62
N ARG A 230 13.12 11.41 -6.60
CA ARG A 230 13.05 9.94 -6.65
C ARG A 230 13.93 9.25 -5.59
N LYS A 231 13.99 9.82 -4.38
CA LYS A 231 14.71 9.25 -3.24
C LYS A 231 13.71 8.67 -2.27
N TYR A 232 13.90 7.41 -1.87
CA TYR A 232 12.97 6.72 -0.97
C TYR A 232 13.66 5.87 0.11
N ASP A 233 15.00 5.87 0.21
CA ASP A 233 15.72 5.07 1.21
C ASP A 233 15.76 5.77 2.58
N PHE A 234 14.59 5.95 3.18
CA PHE A 234 14.40 6.54 4.51
C PHE A 234 12.99 6.22 5.02
N GLY A 235 12.68 6.68 6.24
CA GLY A 235 11.30 6.82 6.69
C GLY A 235 10.56 5.49 6.90
N PHE A 236 9.29 5.44 6.46
CA PHE A 236 8.40 4.32 6.75
C PHE A 236 8.28 3.41 5.54
N ALA A 237 8.86 2.20 5.63
CA ALA A 237 8.93 1.29 4.49
C ALA A 237 7.56 0.79 4.02
N ILE A 238 7.43 0.57 2.71
CA ILE A 238 6.24 0.00 2.07
C ILE A 238 5.87 -1.36 2.69
N ASP A 239 6.84 -2.22 3.00
CA ASP A 239 6.60 -3.51 3.67
C ASP A 239 5.80 -3.35 4.98
N TRP A 240 6.12 -2.31 5.76
CA TRP A 240 5.41 -2.04 7.01
C TRP A 240 4.03 -1.43 6.79
N MET A 241 3.90 -0.56 5.79
CA MET A 241 2.59 0.00 5.43
C MET A 241 1.62 -1.08 4.95
N ARG A 242 2.09 -2.06 4.15
CA ARG A 242 1.31 -3.22 3.71
C ARG A 242 0.84 -4.05 4.90
N LYS A 243 1.72 -4.32 5.88
CA LYS A 243 1.34 -4.98 7.14
C LYS A 243 0.21 -4.22 7.84
N ASP A 244 0.37 -2.91 8.02
CA ASP A 244 -0.60 -2.09 8.72
C ASP A 244 -1.94 -2.00 7.99
N LEU A 245 -1.92 -1.89 6.66
CA LEU A 245 -3.14 -1.95 5.84
C LEU A 245 -3.79 -3.33 5.93
N GLY A 246 -3.02 -4.40 6.00
CA GLY A 246 -3.50 -5.76 6.28
C GLY A 246 -4.35 -5.80 7.54
N PHE A 247 -3.84 -5.29 8.67
CA PHE A 247 -4.61 -5.22 9.92
C PHE A 247 -5.90 -4.41 9.78
N ALA A 248 -5.85 -3.26 9.11
CA ALA A 248 -7.02 -2.42 8.89
C ALA A 248 -8.07 -3.13 8.01
N LEU A 249 -7.64 -3.85 6.98
CA LEU A 249 -8.51 -4.60 6.07
C LEU A 249 -9.13 -5.83 6.76
N ASP A 250 -8.40 -6.52 7.62
CA ASP A 250 -8.92 -7.63 8.41
C ASP A 250 -10.03 -7.16 9.36
N VAL A 251 -9.80 -6.05 10.08
CA VAL A 251 -10.82 -5.44 10.94
C VAL A 251 -12.01 -4.92 10.11
N ALA A 252 -11.76 -4.33 8.94
CA ALA A 252 -12.82 -3.89 8.05
C ALA A 252 -13.71 -5.06 7.59
N GLN A 253 -13.13 -6.22 7.29
CA GLN A 253 -13.89 -7.43 6.95
C GLN A 253 -14.80 -7.86 8.10
N GLN A 254 -14.30 -7.87 9.33
CA GLN A 254 -15.09 -8.20 10.52
C GLN A 254 -16.25 -7.22 10.75
N LEU A 255 -16.05 -5.95 10.42
CA LEU A 255 -17.06 -4.89 10.50
C LEU A 255 -18.01 -4.84 9.29
N GLY A 256 -17.78 -5.65 8.25
CA GLY A 256 -18.56 -5.60 7.01
C GLY A 256 -18.34 -4.33 6.18
N LEU A 257 -17.18 -3.69 6.33
CA LEU A 257 -16.83 -2.46 5.62
C LEU A 257 -16.13 -2.76 4.29
N HIS A 258 -16.42 -1.95 3.28
CA HIS A 258 -15.68 -1.95 2.02
C HIS A 258 -14.79 -0.70 1.94
N LEU A 259 -13.47 -0.91 1.86
CA LEU A 259 -12.46 0.16 1.87
C LEU A 259 -11.73 0.26 0.51
N PRO A 260 -12.40 0.76 -0.56
CA PRO A 260 -11.87 0.67 -1.93
C PRO A 260 -10.55 1.43 -2.12
N ILE A 261 -10.38 2.57 -1.45
CA ILE A 261 -9.13 3.36 -1.53
C ILE A 261 -7.97 2.57 -0.91
N ALA A 262 -8.18 1.97 0.26
CA ALA A 262 -7.16 1.21 0.95
C ALA A 262 -6.75 -0.03 0.15
N THR A 263 -7.71 -0.79 -0.37
CA THR A 263 -7.45 -1.95 -1.24
C THR A 263 -6.65 -1.56 -2.49
N MET A 264 -7.06 -0.47 -3.17
CA MET A 264 -6.34 0.01 -4.36
C MET A 264 -4.89 0.39 -4.06
N VAL A 265 -4.67 1.15 -2.98
CA VAL A 265 -3.32 1.58 -2.57
C VAL A 265 -2.47 0.38 -2.14
N ASP A 266 -3.06 -0.58 -1.43
CA ASP A 266 -2.40 -1.83 -1.03
C ASP A 266 -1.93 -2.64 -2.25
N ASP A 267 -2.77 -2.77 -3.28
CA ASP A 267 -2.42 -3.39 -4.56
C ASP A 267 -1.29 -2.64 -5.28
N HIS A 268 -1.27 -1.31 -5.19
CA HIS A 268 -0.22 -0.50 -5.82
C HIS A 268 1.12 -0.71 -5.10
N TYR A 269 1.11 -0.74 -3.77
CA TYR A 269 2.29 -1.12 -2.99
C TYR A 269 2.77 -2.54 -3.28
N ALA A 270 1.86 -3.50 -3.49
CA ALA A 270 2.22 -4.87 -3.90
C ALA A 270 3.04 -4.91 -5.19
N ASN A 271 2.66 -4.06 -6.15
CA ASN A 271 3.40 -3.93 -7.38
C ASN A 271 4.77 -3.27 -7.15
N VAL A 272 4.87 -2.23 -6.32
CA VAL A 272 6.18 -1.63 -5.97
C VAL A 272 7.10 -2.65 -5.31
N GLN A 273 6.59 -3.45 -4.37
CA GLN A 273 7.36 -4.54 -3.73
C GLN A 273 7.88 -5.56 -4.75
N THR A 274 7.03 -5.97 -5.70
CA THR A 274 7.42 -6.90 -6.78
C THR A 274 8.53 -6.35 -7.66
N ASN A 275 8.65 -5.02 -7.78
CA ASN A 275 9.71 -4.33 -8.51
C ASN A 275 10.91 -3.95 -7.60
N GLY A 276 11.04 -4.55 -6.42
CA GLY A 276 12.18 -4.37 -5.52
C GLY A 276 12.09 -3.15 -4.59
N GLY A 277 10.97 -2.42 -4.60
CA GLY A 277 10.79 -1.20 -3.81
C GLY A 277 10.21 -1.42 -2.40
N GLY A 278 10.20 -2.65 -1.86
CA GLY A 278 9.54 -2.93 -0.56
C GLY A 278 10.13 -2.16 0.63
N ARG A 279 11.43 -1.83 0.57
CA ARG A 279 12.13 -1.07 1.61
C ARG A 279 12.08 0.45 1.43
N TRP A 280 11.49 0.93 0.33
CA TRP A 280 11.31 2.37 0.09
C TRP A 280 10.28 2.96 1.05
N ASP A 281 10.43 4.24 1.39
CA ASP A 281 9.41 5.04 2.06
C ASP A 281 8.07 4.90 1.32
N THR A 282 6.96 4.94 2.06
CA THR A 282 5.60 4.91 1.50
C THR A 282 5.35 5.92 0.36
N SER A 283 6.07 7.04 0.32
CA SER A 283 6.02 7.98 -0.81
C SER A 283 6.53 7.43 -2.15
N GLY A 284 7.26 6.31 -2.15
CA GLY A 284 7.64 5.55 -3.34
C GLY A 284 6.46 4.96 -4.13
N LEU A 285 5.24 5.03 -3.59
CA LEU A 285 4.00 4.64 -4.27
C LEU A 285 3.87 5.24 -5.68
N ILE A 286 4.32 6.49 -5.87
CA ILE A 286 4.28 7.19 -7.17
C ILE A 286 5.02 6.44 -8.28
N GLU A 287 6.07 5.66 -7.96
CA GLU A 287 6.79 4.89 -8.97
C GLU A 287 5.91 3.84 -9.64
N GLN A 288 4.88 3.32 -8.95
CA GLN A 288 3.92 2.44 -9.60
C GLN A 288 3.17 3.14 -10.75
N ILE A 289 2.84 4.41 -10.58
CA ILE A 289 2.13 5.19 -11.59
C ILE A 289 3.09 5.54 -12.73
N ARG A 290 4.30 6.03 -12.40
CA ARG A 290 5.36 6.32 -13.38
C ARG A 290 5.70 5.10 -14.23
N MET A 291 5.93 3.94 -13.61
CA MET A 291 6.20 2.67 -14.31
C MET A 291 5.05 2.24 -15.24
N ARG A 292 3.78 2.40 -14.82
CA ARG A 292 2.62 2.11 -15.69
C ARG A 292 2.58 3.03 -16.90
N THR A 293 2.86 4.32 -16.70
CA THR A 293 2.93 5.32 -17.79
C THR A 293 4.06 4.98 -18.76
N GLU A 294 5.27 4.72 -18.25
CA GLU A 294 6.43 4.33 -19.04
C GLU A 294 6.16 3.06 -19.86
N LYS A 295 5.58 2.02 -19.25
CA LYS A 295 5.22 0.78 -19.96
C LYS A 295 4.14 1.02 -21.02
N THR A 296 3.15 1.87 -20.75
CA THR A 296 2.13 2.25 -21.74
C THR A 296 2.74 3.05 -22.91
N GLN A 297 3.72 3.91 -22.64
CA GLN A 297 4.44 4.64 -23.68
C GLN A 297 5.33 3.72 -24.50
N ALA A 298 6.10 2.84 -23.84
CA ALA A 298 6.95 1.84 -24.49
C ALA A 298 6.13 0.90 -25.38
N ALA A 299 4.92 0.50 -24.95
CA ALA A 299 3.99 -0.28 -25.76
C ALA A 299 3.67 0.38 -27.11
N LYS A 300 3.51 1.71 -27.13
CA LYS A 300 3.20 2.45 -28.36
C LYS A 300 4.35 2.45 -29.36
N THR A 301 5.59 2.33 -28.89
CA THR A 301 6.81 2.42 -29.72
C THR A 301 7.53 1.07 -29.89
N ALA A 302 7.07 0.02 -29.22
CA ALA A 302 7.73 -1.29 -29.23
C ALA A 302 7.64 -1.98 -30.60
N GLU A 303 8.66 -2.78 -30.90
CA GLU A 303 8.70 -3.64 -32.07
C GLU A 303 7.45 -4.53 -32.10
N ARG A 304 6.78 -4.54 -33.27
CA ARG A 304 5.58 -5.34 -33.47
C ARG A 304 5.98 -6.78 -33.73
N VAL A 305 5.23 -7.69 -33.13
CA VAL A 305 5.34 -9.12 -33.40
C VAL A 305 4.02 -9.65 -33.92
N THR A 306 4.07 -10.80 -34.58
CA THR A 306 2.88 -11.52 -34.99
C THR A 306 2.33 -12.31 -33.80
N HIS A 307 1.18 -11.90 -33.30
CA HIS A 307 0.38 -12.70 -32.36
C HIS A 307 -0.56 -13.61 -33.12
N SER A 308 -0.88 -14.76 -32.54
CA SER A 308 -1.90 -15.68 -33.08
C SER A 308 -3.12 -15.72 -32.15
N GLY A 309 -4.27 -16.03 -32.71
CA GLY A 309 -5.51 -16.15 -31.95
C GLY A 309 -6.59 -16.85 -32.75
N GLY A 310 -7.77 -17.00 -32.14
CA GLY A 310 -8.87 -17.70 -32.80
C GLY A 310 -10.08 -17.91 -31.93
N CYS A 311 -11.06 -18.62 -32.47
CA CYS A 311 -12.21 -19.07 -31.69
C CYS A 311 -11.87 -20.29 -30.82
N HIS A 312 -12.68 -20.56 -29.80
CA HIS A 312 -12.49 -21.68 -28.87
C HIS A 312 -12.29 -23.05 -29.55
N CYS A 313 -13.06 -23.39 -30.59
CA CYS A 313 -12.98 -24.69 -31.25
C CYS A 313 -11.87 -24.80 -32.33
N GLY A 314 -11.08 -23.75 -32.55
CA GLY A 314 -10.01 -23.73 -33.56
C GLY A 314 -10.48 -23.78 -35.03
N SER A 315 -11.79 -23.64 -35.28
CA SER A 315 -12.33 -23.56 -36.65
C SER A 315 -11.99 -22.22 -37.30
N VAL A 316 -11.91 -21.14 -36.52
CA VAL A 316 -11.51 -19.79 -36.95
C VAL A 316 -10.19 -19.46 -36.29
N GLN A 317 -9.17 -19.14 -37.09
CA GLN A 317 -7.84 -18.75 -36.62
C GLN A 317 -7.35 -17.54 -37.40
N TRP A 318 -6.59 -16.69 -36.73
CA TRP A 318 -6.05 -15.46 -37.30
C TRP A 318 -4.71 -15.11 -36.68
N THR A 319 -3.99 -14.23 -37.35
CA THR A 319 -2.80 -13.57 -36.82
C THR A 319 -2.98 -12.06 -36.84
N VAL A 320 -2.34 -11.38 -35.90
CA VAL A 320 -2.34 -9.91 -35.81
C VAL A 320 -0.96 -9.38 -35.50
N GLU A 321 -0.53 -8.31 -36.17
CA GLU A 321 0.71 -7.61 -35.84
C GLU A 321 0.43 -6.50 -34.82
N ALA A 322 0.96 -6.67 -33.61
CA ALA A 322 0.87 -5.69 -32.53
C ALA A 322 2.14 -5.72 -31.65
N PRO A 323 2.37 -4.70 -30.81
CA PRO A 323 3.46 -4.74 -29.83
C PRO A 323 3.26 -5.86 -28.81
N LYS A 324 4.35 -6.41 -28.24
CA LYS A 324 4.27 -7.43 -27.17
C LYS A 324 3.54 -6.96 -25.90
N ILE A 325 3.52 -5.65 -25.68
CA ILE A 325 2.76 -4.99 -24.62
C ILE A 325 1.48 -4.44 -25.26
N LEU A 326 0.33 -4.99 -24.89
CA LEU A 326 -0.95 -4.69 -25.53
C LEU A 326 -1.71 -3.61 -24.77
N ASP A 327 -2.21 -2.60 -25.50
CA ASP A 327 -3.13 -1.57 -25.00
C ASP A 327 -4.55 -1.90 -25.48
N THR A 328 -5.38 -2.35 -24.56
CA THR A 328 -6.72 -2.88 -24.83
C THR A 328 -7.81 -2.07 -24.15
N HIS A 329 -9.04 -2.22 -24.62
CA HIS A 329 -10.17 -1.49 -24.06
C HIS A 329 -11.33 -2.43 -23.72
N THR A 330 -11.88 -2.32 -22.51
CA THR A 330 -13.13 -2.99 -22.13
C THR A 330 -14.27 -1.99 -22.15
N CYS A 331 -15.25 -2.25 -23.02
CA CYS A 331 -16.39 -1.36 -23.25
C CYS A 331 -17.60 -1.76 -22.39
N ASN A 332 -18.20 -0.79 -21.69
CA ASN A 332 -19.37 -1.00 -20.83
C ASN A 332 -20.74 -1.03 -21.57
N CYS A 333 -20.75 -0.98 -22.91
CA CYS A 333 -21.99 -1.07 -23.68
C CYS A 333 -22.61 -2.47 -23.56
N SER A 334 -23.92 -2.59 -23.81
CA SER A 334 -24.67 -3.83 -23.55
C SER A 334 -24.06 -5.06 -24.23
N ILE A 335 -23.65 -4.94 -25.50
CA ILE A 335 -23.07 -6.06 -26.25
C ILE A 335 -21.67 -6.45 -25.76
N CYS A 336 -20.80 -5.49 -25.43
CA CYS A 336 -19.43 -5.78 -25.00
C CYS A 336 -19.38 -6.28 -23.56
N TYR A 337 -20.27 -5.75 -22.70
CA TYR A 337 -20.45 -6.23 -21.33
C TYR A 337 -20.89 -7.69 -21.30
N ILE A 338 -21.93 -8.06 -22.07
CA ILE A 338 -22.45 -9.45 -22.10
C ILE A 338 -21.43 -10.42 -22.68
N ASN A 339 -20.72 -10.04 -23.73
CA ASN A 339 -19.76 -10.92 -24.40
C ASN A 339 -18.35 -10.87 -23.80
N HIS A 340 -18.13 -10.09 -22.73
CA HIS A 340 -16.82 -9.80 -22.13
C HIS A 340 -15.75 -9.48 -23.19
N TYR A 341 -16.10 -8.63 -24.15
CA TYR A 341 -15.23 -8.33 -25.29
C TYR A 341 -14.14 -7.34 -24.88
N GLN A 342 -12.87 -7.76 -24.99
CA GLN A 342 -11.71 -6.92 -24.72
C GLN A 342 -11.07 -6.50 -26.04
N HIS A 343 -11.21 -5.22 -26.40
CA HIS A 343 -10.84 -4.71 -27.70
C HIS A 343 -9.33 -4.50 -27.82
N LEU A 344 -8.71 -5.20 -28.76
CA LEU A 344 -7.43 -4.81 -29.35
C LEU A 344 -7.71 -4.40 -30.80
N LEU A 345 -7.59 -3.11 -31.12
CA LEU A 345 -7.86 -2.56 -32.44
C LEU A 345 -6.55 -2.35 -33.21
N VAL A 346 -6.51 -2.85 -34.44
CA VAL A 346 -5.38 -2.70 -35.36
C VAL A 346 -5.85 -2.23 -36.74
N PRO A 347 -4.97 -1.64 -37.57
CA PRO A 347 -5.22 -1.46 -38.99
C PRO A 347 -5.54 -2.78 -39.68
N GLU A 348 -6.39 -2.77 -40.70
CA GLU A 348 -6.73 -3.98 -41.49
C GLU A 348 -5.49 -4.65 -42.08
N SER A 349 -4.48 -3.87 -42.49
CA SER A 349 -3.19 -4.36 -43.01
C SER A 349 -2.42 -5.24 -42.03
N ARG A 350 -2.71 -5.14 -40.72
CA ARG A 350 -2.04 -5.88 -39.65
C ARG A 350 -2.85 -7.08 -39.17
N PHE A 351 -3.99 -7.39 -39.79
CA PHE A 351 -4.81 -8.53 -39.46
C PHE A 351 -4.84 -9.53 -40.63
N ASN A 352 -4.69 -10.81 -40.33
CA ASN A 352 -4.79 -11.86 -41.33
C ASN A 352 -5.62 -13.04 -40.81
N LEU A 353 -6.72 -13.36 -41.49
CA LEU A 353 -7.51 -14.55 -41.21
C LEU A 353 -6.82 -15.77 -41.82
N THR A 354 -6.21 -16.62 -41.01
CA THR A 354 -5.43 -17.76 -41.49
C THR A 354 -6.29 -19.01 -41.74
N LYS A 355 -7.47 -19.10 -41.12
CA LYS A 355 -8.38 -20.24 -41.25
C LYS A 355 -9.81 -19.86 -40.87
N GLY A 356 -10.78 -20.49 -41.53
CA GLY A 356 -12.17 -20.56 -41.05
C GLY A 356 -13.12 -19.53 -41.63
N GLU A 357 -12.84 -19.00 -42.82
CA GLU A 357 -13.73 -18.06 -43.51
C GLU A 357 -15.13 -18.64 -43.71
N GLU A 358 -15.20 -19.90 -44.13
CA GLU A 358 -16.45 -20.67 -44.26
C GLU A 358 -17.11 -20.97 -42.91
N SER A 359 -16.36 -20.87 -41.82
CA SER A 359 -16.80 -21.12 -40.45
C SER A 359 -17.32 -19.84 -39.75
N LEU A 360 -17.32 -18.70 -40.43
CA LEU A 360 -17.82 -17.43 -39.93
C LEU A 360 -19.31 -17.22 -40.22
N SER A 361 -20.01 -16.61 -39.26
CA SER A 361 -21.34 -16.04 -39.40
C SER A 361 -21.26 -14.53 -39.16
N LEU A 362 -21.75 -13.75 -40.11
CA LEU A 362 -21.77 -12.30 -40.04
C LEU A 362 -23.09 -11.82 -39.43
N TYR A 363 -22.98 -11.00 -38.39
CA TYR A 363 -24.08 -10.23 -37.82
C TYR A 363 -23.80 -8.73 -38.00
N THR A 364 -24.81 -8.00 -38.48
CA THR A 364 -24.78 -6.54 -38.57
C THR A 364 -26.08 -6.00 -37.99
N PHE A 365 -26.03 -4.80 -37.39
CA PHE A 365 -27.20 -4.12 -36.84
C PHE A 365 -27.03 -2.61 -36.95
N GLY A 366 -28.13 -1.85 -36.90
CA GLY A 366 -28.08 -0.39 -36.97
C GLY A 366 -27.58 0.13 -38.32
N SER A 367 -26.47 0.88 -38.35
CA SER A 367 -25.90 1.45 -39.58
C SER A 367 -25.30 0.41 -40.54
N HIS A 368 -25.25 -0.87 -40.14
CA HIS A 368 -24.60 -1.96 -40.86
C HIS A 368 -23.09 -1.79 -41.13
N GLN A 369 -22.47 -0.73 -40.60
CA GLN A 369 -21.03 -0.47 -40.74
C GLN A 369 -20.21 -1.43 -39.88
N ALA A 370 -20.69 -1.77 -38.67
CA ALA A 370 -20.04 -2.75 -37.84
C ALA A 370 -20.33 -4.17 -38.35
N LYS A 371 -19.28 -4.96 -38.57
CA LYS A 371 -19.37 -6.34 -39.06
C LYS A 371 -18.90 -7.31 -37.97
N HIS A 372 -19.85 -7.92 -37.26
CA HIS A 372 -19.56 -8.83 -36.17
C HIS A 372 -19.43 -10.26 -36.69
N TYR A 373 -18.23 -10.83 -36.58
CA TYR A 373 -17.94 -12.18 -37.06
C TYR A 373 -17.93 -13.17 -35.88
N PHE A 374 -18.80 -14.18 -35.96
CA PHE A 374 -18.92 -15.24 -34.97
C PHE A 374 -18.54 -16.58 -35.59
N CYS A 375 -17.86 -17.46 -34.84
CA CYS A 375 -17.69 -18.84 -35.27
C CYS A 375 -19.04 -19.57 -35.23
N LYS A 376 -19.50 -20.12 -36.35
CA LYS A 376 -20.78 -20.85 -36.44
C LYS A 376 -20.81 -22.16 -35.62
N HIS A 377 -19.64 -22.64 -35.20
CA HIS A 377 -19.50 -23.88 -34.43
C HIS A 377 -19.51 -23.66 -32.92
N CYS A 378 -18.82 -22.63 -32.41
CA CYS A 378 -18.70 -22.38 -30.97
C CYS A 378 -19.28 -21.03 -30.50
N GLY A 379 -19.79 -20.21 -31.41
CA GLY A 379 -20.39 -18.90 -31.08
C GLY A 379 -19.40 -17.81 -30.67
N VAL A 380 -18.10 -18.10 -30.59
CA VAL A 380 -17.10 -17.12 -30.16
C VAL A 380 -16.91 -16.03 -31.22
N LYS A 381 -16.98 -14.77 -30.78
CA LYS A 381 -16.62 -13.57 -31.55
C LYS A 381 -15.14 -13.24 -31.29
N SER A 382 -14.23 -13.81 -32.09
CA SER A 382 -12.79 -13.61 -31.89
C SER A 382 -12.27 -12.31 -32.52
N PHE A 383 -12.99 -11.73 -33.48
CA PHE A 383 -12.70 -10.42 -34.07
C PHE A 383 -13.97 -9.78 -34.66
N TYR A 384 -13.91 -8.48 -34.99
CA TYR A 384 -14.93 -7.78 -35.77
C TYR A 384 -14.39 -6.51 -36.41
N VAL A 385 -15.11 -5.99 -37.40
CA VAL A 385 -14.85 -4.65 -37.95
C VAL A 385 -15.75 -3.65 -37.21
N PRO A 386 -15.19 -2.72 -36.44
CA PRO A 386 -15.98 -1.74 -35.67
C PRO A 386 -16.52 -0.61 -36.54
N ARG A 387 -17.65 -0.02 -36.12
CA ARG A 387 -18.23 1.15 -36.79
C ARG A 387 -17.31 2.38 -36.77
N SER A 388 -16.58 2.60 -35.67
CA SER A 388 -15.70 3.76 -35.50
C SER A 388 -14.43 3.68 -36.35
N ASN A 389 -14.05 2.48 -36.79
CA ASN A 389 -12.81 2.20 -37.48
C ASN A 389 -13.07 1.15 -38.57
N PRO A 390 -13.81 1.52 -39.63
CA PRO A 390 -14.18 0.59 -40.70
C PRO A 390 -12.98 0.11 -41.53
N ASP A 391 -11.84 0.78 -41.39
CA ASP A 391 -10.51 0.50 -41.96
C ASP A 391 -9.62 -0.34 -41.03
N GLY A 392 -10.17 -0.81 -39.90
CA GLY A 392 -9.45 -1.59 -38.90
C GLY A 392 -10.20 -2.85 -38.51
N VAL A 393 -9.49 -3.73 -37.80
CA VAL A 393 -10.04 -4.93 -37.19
C VAL A 393 -9.80 -4.87 -35.69
N SER A 394 -10.88 -5.02 -34.93
CA SER A 394 -10.77 -5.24 -33.49
C SER A 394 -10.78 -6.74 -33.23
N VAL A 395 -9.68 -7.27 -32.70
CA VAL A 395 -9.63 -8.64 -32.19
C VAL A 395 -10.01 -8.64 -30.71
N ASN A 396 -10.55 -9.76 -30.22
CA ASN A 396 -10.79 -9.95 -28.80
C ASN A 396 -9.47 -10.40 -28.15
N ALA A 397 -8.87 -9.58 -27.29
CA ALA A 397 -7.59 -9.89 -26.64
C ALA A 397 -7.67 -11.20 -25.83
N ARG A 398 -8.85 -11.58 -25.36
CA ARG A 398 -9.11 -12.86 -24.66
C ARG A 398 -9.04 -14.09 -25.57
N CYS A 399 -8.97 -13.89 -26.88
CA CYS A 399 -8.84 -14.93 -27.89
C CYS A 399 -7.40 -15.06 -28.44
N LEU A 400 -6.45 -14.30 -27.89
CA LEU A 400 -5.03 -14.41 -28.23
C LEU A 400 -4.40 -15.65 -27.59
N ASN A 401 -3.47 -16.27 -28.30
CA ASN A 401 -2.46 -17.09 -27.68
C ASN A 401 -1.43 -16.17 -26.99
N LEU A 402 -1.15 -16.42 -25.71
CA LEU A 402 -0.34 -15.55 -24.87
C LEU A 402 1.18 -15.77 -25.02
N ASP A 403 1.63 -16.75 -25.81
CA ASP A 403 3.06 -17.07 -26.00
C ASP A 403 3.93 -15.87 -26.43
N THR A 404 3.32 -14.89 -27.09
CA THR A 404 4.00 -13.69 -27.63
C THR A 404 3.61 -12.41 -26.90
N VAL A 405 2.73 -12.50 -25.89
CA VAL A 405 2.22 -11.36 -25.12
C VAL A 405 2.98 -11.26 -23.81
N GLU A 406 3.59 -10.10 -23.57
CA GLU A 406 4.31 -9.84 -22.32
C GLU A 406 3.37 -9.28 -21.25
N VAL A 407 2.57 -8.28 -21.61
CA VAL A 407 1.64 -7.59 -20.70
C VAL A 407 0.41 -7.12 -21.47
N ILE A 408 -0.76 -7.14 -20.83
CA ILE A 408 -1.98 -6.50 -21.32
C ILE A 408 -2.41 -5.40 -20.36
N TYR A 409 -2.41 -4.16 -20.85
CA TYR A 409 -3.06 -3.03 -20.18
C TYR A 409 -4.49 -2.92 -20.69
N ASP A 410 -5.46 -2.92 -19.78
CA ASP A 410 -6.86 -2.74 -20.12
C ASP A 410 -7.38 -1.40 -19.62
N LYS A 411 -8.07 -0.67 -20.50
CA LYS A 411 -8.65 0.64 -20.22
C LYS A 411 -10.17 0.56 -20.29
N PRO A 412 -10.89 1.07 -19.28
CA PRO A 412 -12.33 1.14 -19.37
C PRO A 412 -12.73 2.15 -20.46
N PHE A 413 -13.71 1.77 -21.28
CA PHE A 413 -14.33 2.64 -22.28
C PHE A 413 -15.83 2.78 -22.00
N ASP A 414 -16.31 4.02 -21.94
CA ASP A 414 -17.72 4.33 -21.74
C ASP A 414 -18.51 4.29 -23.05
N GLY A 415 -18.83 3.07 -23.49
CA GLY A 415 -19.66 2.83 -24.67
C GLY A 415 -21.16 3.01 -24.45
N ARG A 416 -21.64 3.22 -23.21
CA ARG A 416 -23.02 3.65 -22.95
C ARG A 416 -23.26 5.08 -23.44
N ASN A 417 -22.23 5.92 -23.43
CA ASN A 417 -22.25 7.29 -23.98
C ASN A 417 -21.44 7.39 -25.29
N TRP A 418 -21.69 6.47 -26.23
CA TRP A 418 -20.91 6.29 -27.46
C TRP A 418 -20.63 7.59 -28.24
N GLU A 419 -21.67 8.38 -28.52
CA GLU A 419 -21.55 9.59 -29.37
C GLU A 419 -20.62 10.66 -28.76
N LYS A 420 -20.43 10.66 -27.43
CA LYS A 420 -19.50 11.56 -26.75
C LYS A 420 -18.05 11.06 -26.81
N ASN A 421 -17.85 9.75 -26.82
CA ASN A 421 -16.56 9.12 -26.54
C ASN A 421 -15.90 8.49 -27.77
N ALA A 422 -16.65 8.16 -28.83
CA ALA A 422 -16.12 7.42 -29.99
C ALA A 422 -14.93 8.09 -30.69
N GLY A 423 -14.83 9.43 -30.63
CA GLY A 423 -13.71 10.18 -31.19
C GLY A 423 -12.35 9.80 -30.60
N SER A 424 -12.30 9.31 -29.36
CA SER A 424 -11.05 8.87 -28.74
C SER A 424 -10.47 7.60 -29.37
N LEU A 425 -11.27 6.80 -30.08
CA LEU A 425 -10.84 5.54 -30.71
C LEU A 425 -10.42 5.71 -32.18
N ALA A 426 -10.72 6.85 -32.80
CA ALA A 426 -10.55 7.05 -34.25
C ALA A 426 -9.09 6.96 -34.74
N HIS A 427 -8.11 7.11 -33.84
CA HIS A 427 -6.69 7.02 -34.20
C HIS A 427 -6.15 5.57 -34.19
N LEU A 428 -6.87 4.63 -33.58
CA LEU A 428 -6.34 3.28 -33.30
C LEU A 428 -6.28 2.36 -34.53
N SER A 429 -7.02 2.65 -35.61
CA SER A 429 -6.91 1.92 -36.88
C SER A 429 -5.96 2.57 -37.88
N LYS A 430 -5.37 3.72 -37.54
CA LYS A 430 -4.43 4.40 -38.43
C LYS A 430 -3.08 3.70 -38.40
N GLU A 431 -2.41 3.67 -39.55
CA GLU A 431 -1.00 3.30 -39.62
C GLU A 431 -0.17 4.40 -38.93
N SER A 432 0.05 4.23 -37.62
CA SER A 432 1.05 4.96 -36.84
C SER A 432 2.37 4.22 -36.83
#